data_AF-A0A7Y3P9Q8-F1
#
_entry.id   AF-A0A7Y3P9Q8-F1
#
_cell.length_a   1.000
_cell.length_b   1.000
_cell.length_c   1.000
_cell.angle_alpha   90.00
_cell.angle_beta   90.00
_cell.angle_gamma   90.00
#
_symmetry.space_group_name_H-M   'P 1'
#
loop_
_entity.id
_entity.type
_entity.pdbx_description
1 polymer ?
#
loop_
_entity_poly.entity_id
_entity_poly.type
_entity_poly.pdbx_seq_one_letter_code
_entity_poly.pdbx_strand_id
1 'polypeptide(L)'
;MAEPEILPPGGDADFSGVRVRLAHVKSLGVAGALLALLTMAAALSFGLLMLFGRSLLAAAAVYVFWPYLFSPTFTQWVFGADRAPFLKLFVLLALAGTLAKMLLPRSWSRR
;
A
#
# COMPACT_ATOMS: atom_id res chain seq x y z
N MET A 1 -44.89 56.83 6.97
CA MET A 1 -44.54 56.11 5.73
C MET A 1 -43.08 56.44 5.48
N ALA A 2 -42.17 55.48 5.66
CA ALA A 2 -40.73 55.71 5.54
C ALA A 2 -40.27 55.26 4.15
N GLU A 3 -39.57 56.15 3.43
CA GLU A 3 -38.97 55.88 2.12
C GLU A 3 -37.80 54.88 2.24
N PRO A 4 -37.64 53.94 1.29
CA PRO A 4 -36.48 53.08 1.24
C PRO A 4 -35.26 53.85 0.70
N GLU A 5 -34.26 54.05 1.56
CA GLU A 5 -32.95 54.60 1.22
C GLU A 5 -32.20 53.62 0.30
N ILE A 6 -32.08 53.99 -0.97
CA ILE A 6 -31.37 53.21 -2.00
C ILE A 6 -29.87 53.47 -1.85
N LEU A 7 -29.13 52.48 -1.38
CA LEU A 7 -27.66 52.48 -1.36
C LEU A 7 -27.09 52.51 -2.80
N PRO A 8 -26.06 53.33 -3.08
CA PRO A 8 -25.46 53.39 -4.41
C PRO A 8 -24.67 52.12 -4.76
N PRO A 9 -24.70 51.64 -6.03
CA PRO A 9 -23.90 50.53 -6.47
C PRO A 9 -22.51 51.06 -6.84
N GLY A 10 -21.56 51.01 -5.92
CA GLY A 10 -20.23 51.57 -6.16
C GLY A 10 -19.22 51.09 -5.13
N GLY A 11 -18.82 49.83 -5.25
CA GLY A 11 -17.71 49.28 -4.50
C GLY A 11 -17.12 48.17 -5.32
N ASP A 12 -16.09 48.50 -6.10
CA ASP A 12 -15.25 47.53 -6.81
C ASP A 12 -14.82 46.46 -5.82
N ALA A 13 -15.41 45.26 -5.96
CA ALA A 13 -15.07 44.14 -5.14
C ALA A 13 -13.61 43.76 -5.45
N ASP A 14 -12.71 44.22 -4.60
CA ASP A 14 -11.28 43.91 -4.68
C ASP A 14 -11.07 42.42 -4.36
N PHE A 15 -11.18 41.58 -5.39
CA PHE A 15 -10.96 40.13 -5.33
C PHE A 15 -9.47 39.75 -5.32
N SER A 16 -8.55 40.70 -5.17
CA SER A 16 -7.10 40.43 -5.12
C SER A 16 -6.73 39.47 -3.96
N GLY A 17 -7.45 39.55 -2.83
CA GLY A 17 -7.26 38.65 -1.68
C GLY A 17 -7.77 37.22 -1.85
N VAL A 18 -8.68 36.97 -2.80
CA VAL A 18 -9.28 35.63 -3.01
C VAL A 18 -8.31 34.70 -3.76
N ARG A 19 -7.50 35.25 -4.67
CA ARG A 19 -6.53 34.46 -5.45
C ARG A 19 -5.39 33.90 -4.59
N VAL A 20 -4.98 34.62 -3.54
CA VAL A 20 -3.88 34.20 -2.65
C VAL A 20 -4.30 33.01 -1.77
N ARG A 21 -5.55 32.97 -1.30
CA ARG A 21 -6.06 31.82 -0.54
C ARG A 21 -6.20 30.56 -1.39
N LEU A 22 -6.54 30.66 -2.68
CA LEU A 22 -6.70 29.48 -3.55
C LEU A 22 -5.36 28.79 -3.89
N ALA A 23 -4.27 29.54 -4.02
CA ALA A 23 -2.94 28.98 -4.30
C ALA A 23 -2.43 28.12 -3.12
N HIS A 24 -2.64 28.57 -1.89
CA HIS A 24 -2.25 27.85 -0.68
C HIS A 24 -3.09 26.58 -0.43
N VAL A 25 -4.35 26.58 -0.89
CA VAL A 25 -5.25 25.41 -0.79
C VAL A 25 -4.86 24.33 -1.80
N LYS A 26 -4.32 24.68 -2.98
CA LYS A 26 -3.81 23.68 -3.94
C LYS A 26 -2.61 22.91 -3.39
N SER A 27 -1.66 23.57 -2.72
CA SER A 27 -0.52 22.88 -2.09
C SER A 27 -0.96 22.03 -0.87
N LEU A 28 -1.95 22.50 -0.10
CA LEU A 28 -2.52 21.72 1.00
C LEU A 28 -3.29 20.48 0.51
N GLY A 29 -4.00 20.60 -0.62
CA GLY A 29 -4.70 19.48 -1.25
C GLY A 29 -3.75 18.40 -1.78
N VAL A 30 -2.61 18.79 -2.36
CA VAL A 30 -1.58 17.85 -2.80
C VAL A 30 -0.90 17.17 -1.62
N ALA A 31 -0.55 17.93 -0.58
CA ALA A 31 0.01 17.36 0.65
C ALA A 31 -0.97 16.38 1.32
N GLY A 32 -2.26 16.74 1.41
CA GLY A 32 -3.31 15.87 1.93
C GLY A 32 -3.53 14.62 1.07
N ALA A 33 -3.49 14.74 -0.26
CA ALA A 33 -3.61 13.60 -1.17
C ALA A 33 -2.41 12.64 -1.05
N LEU A 34 -1.19 13.16 -0.92
CA LEU A 34 0.00 12.34 -0.67
C LEU A 34 -0.09 11.62 0.68
N LEU A 35 -0.56 12.31 1.71
CA LEU A 35 -0.75 11.72 3.03
C LEU A 35 -1.81 10.61 2.99
N ALA A 36 -2.93 10.84 2.30
CA ALA A 36 -3.97 9.83 2.10
C ALA A 36 -3.46 8.60 1.32
N LEU A 37 -2.67 8.81 0.25
CA LEU A 37 -2.05 7.72 -0.50
C LEU A 37 -1.06 6.92 0.37
N LEU A 38 -0.24 7.61 1.17
CA LEU A 38 0.68 6.96 2.10
C LEU A 38 -0.07 6.18 3.18
N THR A 39 -1.15 6.73 3.73
CA THR A 39 -1.98 6.03 4.71
C THR A 39 -2.66 4.81 4.10
N MET A 40 -3.17 4.92 2.87
CA MET A 40 -3.79 3.79 2.17
C MET A 40 -2.75 2.70 1.84
N ALA A 41 -1.55 3.09 1.38
CA ALA A 41 -0.45 2.17 1.13
C ALA A 41 0.03 1.49 2.43
N ALA A 42 0.10 2.24 3.54
CA ALA A 42 0.42 1.70 4.85
C ALA A 42 -0.65 0.70 5.30
N ALA A 43 -1.93 1.05 5.21
CA ALA A 43 -3.04 0.15 5.58
C ALA A 43 -3.02 -1.14 4.75
N LEU A 44 -2.79 -1.06 3.44
CA LEU A 44 -2.62 -2.23 2.58
C LEU A 44 -1.41 -3.06 2.98
N SER A 45 -0.28 -2.42 3.28
CA SER A 45 0.94 -3.11 3.73
C SER A 45 0.72 -3.82 5.06
N PHE A 46 0.08 -3.17 6.04
CA PHE A 46 -0.27 -3.77 7.32
C PHE A 46 -1.29 -4.90 7.17
N GLY A 47 -2.29 -4.75 6.31
CA GLY A 47 -3.24 -5.82 5.98
C GLY A 47 -2.55 -7.03 5.36
N LEU A 48 -1.63 -6.79 4.41
CA LEU A 48 -0.81 -7.82 3.80
C LEU A 48 0.11 -8.48 4.83
N LEU A 49 0.67 -7.70 5.76
CA LEU A 49 1.53 -8.19 6.84
C LEU A 49 0.74 -9.02 7.86
N MET A 50 -0.51 -8.65 8.17
CA MET A 50 -1.36 -9.48 9.05
C MET A 50 -1.79 -10.77 8.36
N LEU A 51 -2.14 -10.70 7.07
CA LEU A 51 -2.65 -11.86 6.33
C LEU A 51 -1.55 -12.84 5.94
N PHE A 52 -0.39 -12.32 5.51
CA PHE A 52 0.72 -13.09 4.97
C PHE A 52 2.01 -12.93 5.77
N GLY A 53 2.01 -12.32 6.95
CA GLY A 53 3.24 -12.07 7.73
C GLY A 53 4.05 -13.33 8.01
N ARG A 54 3.38 -14.46 8.30
CA ARG A 54 4.06 -15.76 8.44
C ARG A 54 4.70 -16.22 7.13
N SER A 55 4.01 -16.06 5.99
CA SER A 55 4.55 -16.40 4.68
C SER A 55 5.67 -15.44 4.26
N LEU A 56 5.60 -14.17 4.64
CA LEU A 56 6.64 -13.16 4.39
C LEU A 56 7.90 -13.46 5.20
N LEU A 57 7.76 -13.78 6.48
CA LEU A 57 8.88 -14.22 7.33
C LEU A 57 9.49 -15.53 6.83
N ALA A 58 8.65 -16.50 6.45
CA ALA A 58 9.13 -17.75 5.86
C ALA A 58 9.87 -17.49 4.55
N ALA A 59 9.36 -16.62 3.67
CA ALA A 59 10.01 -16.26 2.42
C ALA A 59 11.32 -15.52 2.65
N ALA A 60 11.39 -14.63 3.64
CA ALA A 60 12.61 -13.93 4.03
C ALA A 60 13.67 -14.92 4.55
N ALA A 61 13.29 -15.84 5.43
CA ALA A 61 14.17 -16.90 5.91
C ALA A 61 14.66 -17.75 4.74
N VAL A 62 13.75 -18.26 3.90
CA VAL A 62 14.09 -19.07 2.73
C VAL A 62 15.01 -18.31 1.78
N TYR A 63 14.76 -17.03 1.51
CA TYR A 63 15.62 -16.20 0.66
C TYR A 63 17.04 -16.06 1.23
N VAL A 64 17.17 -15.89 2.55
CA VAL A 64 18.48 -15.82 3.23
C VAL A 64 19.20 -17.16 3.23
N PHE A 65 18.48 -18.26 3.49
CA PHE A 65 19.06 -19.61 3.54
C PHE A 65 19.28 -20.23 2.16
N TRP A 66 18.60 -19.76 1.11
CA TRP A 66 18.67 -20.30 -0.24
C TRP A 66 20.10 -20.51 -0.78
N PRO A 67 20.99 -19.50 -0.77
CA PRO A 67 22.35 -19.65 -1.32
C PRO A 67 23.21 -20.66 -0.55
N TYR A 68 22.85 -20.98 0.69
CA TYR A 68 23.55 -21.97 1.51
C TYR A 68 23.03 -23.40 1.27
N LEU A 69 21.77 -23.54 0.85
CA LEU A 69 21.11 -24.83 0.64
C LEU A 69 21.19 -25.32 -0.81
N PHE A 70 21.23 -24.41 -1.78
CA PHE A 70 21.11 -24.73 -3.19
C PHE A 70 22.25 -24.16 -4.03
N SER A 71 22.67 -24.91 -5.06
CA SER A 71 23.65 -24.44 -6.02
C SER A 71 23.07 -23.33 -6.93
N PRO A 72 23.93 -22.45 -7.48
CA PRO A 72 23.50 -21.46 -8.47
C PRO A 72 22.86 -22.11 -9.71
N THR A 73 23.39 -23.25 -10.17
CA THR A 73 22.86 -24.00 -11.33
C THR A 73 21.44 -24.49 -11.07
N PHE A 74 21.16 -25.00 -9.87
CA PHE A 74 19.81 -25.40 -9.48
C PHE A 74 18.88 -24.19 -9.43
N THR A 75 19.35 -23.07 -8.88
CA THR A 75 18.57 -21.82 -8.80
C THR A 75 18.20 -21.29 -10.18
N GLN A 76 19.13 -21.34 -11.13
CA GLN A 76 18.89 -20.96 -12.52
C GLN A 76 17.90 -21.88 -13.21
N TRP A 77 17.97 -23.19 -12.95
CA TRP A 77 16.99 -24.15 -13.47
C TRP A 77 15.57 -23.90 -12.91
N VAL A 78 15.45 -23.64 -11.60
CA VAL A 78 14.14 -23.42 -10.95
C VAL A 78 13.54 -22.05 -11.30
N PHE A 79 14.35 -21.00 -11.27
CA PHE A 79 13.85 -19.62 -11.37
C PHE A 79 14.19 -18.88 -12.66
N GLY A 80 15.05 -19.45 -13.51
CA GLY A 80 15.57 -18.80 -14.71
C GLY A 80 16.51 -17.64 -14.43
N ALA A 81 17.07 -17.55 -13.21
CA ALA A 81 17.88 -16.43 -12.76
C ALA A 81 19.03 -16.90 -11.85
N ASP A 82 20.11 -16.13 -11.78
CA ASP A 82 21.29 -16.45 -10.97
C ASP A 82 21.01 -16.48 -9.46
N ARG A 83 19.94 -15.81 -9.02
CA ARG A 83 19.48 -15.76 -7.63
C ARG A 83 17.99 -16.03 -7.54
N ALA A 84 17.57 -16.64 -6.43
CA ALA A 84 16.16 -16.89 -6.17
C ALA A 84 15.42 -15.55 -5.97
N PRO A 85 14.46 -15.18 -6.84
CA PRO A 85 13.76 -13.92 -6.71
C PRO A 85 12.77 -13.98 -5.55
N PHE A 86 12.90 -13.04 -4.61
CA PHE A 86 12.11 -12.97 -3.38
C PHE A 86 10.60 -13.04 -3.65
N LEU A 87 10.10 -12.33 -4.66
CA LEU A 87 8.67 -12.30 -4.98
C LEU A 87 8.15 -13.70 -5.39
N LYS A 88 8.91 -14.47 -6.16
CA LYS A 88 8.49 -15.83 -6.54
C LYS A 88 8.46 -16.75 -5.32
N LEU A 89 9.46 -16.64 -4.43
CA LEU A 89 9.49 -17.39 -3.17
C LEU A 89 8.29 -17.04 -2.28
N PHE A 90 8.00 -15.75 -2.12
CA PHE A 90 6.86 -15.27 -1.35
C PHE A 90 5.54 -15.79 -1.90
N VAL A 91 5.31 -15.68 -3.21
CA VAL A 91 4.09 -16.17 -3.85
C VAL A 91 3.97 -17.69 -3.71
N LEU A 92 5.04 -18.45 -3.94
CA LEU A 92 5.03 -19.91 -3.77
C LEU A 92 4.69 -20.31 -2.33
N LEU A 93 5.29 -19.66 -1.33
CA LEU A 93 5.03 -19.96 0.08
C LEU A 93 3.64 -19.50 0.54
N ALA A 94 3.14 -18.37 0.04
CA ALA A 94 1.78 -17.93 0.28
C ALA A 94 0.76 -18.90 -0.33
N LEU A 95 1.00 -19.35 -1.56
CA LEU A 95 0.16 -20.33 -2.24
C LEU A 95 0.21 -21.69 -1.53
N ALA A 96 1.39 -22.18 -1.17
CA ALA A 96 1.55 -23.42 -0.43
C ALA A 96 0.85 -23.36 0.95
N GLY A 97 0.96 -22.25 1.66
CA GLY A 97 0.30 -22.06 2.95
C GLY A 97 -1.23 -21.99 2.86
N THR A 98 -1.76 -21.36 1.81
CA THR A 98 -3.21 -21.29 1.55
C THR A 98 -3.74 -22.65 1.10
N LEU A 99 -3.05 -23.34 0.19
CA LEU A 99 -3.36 -24.70 -0.24
C LEU A 99 -3.29 -25.68 0.92
N ALA A 100 -2.27 -25.60 1.78
CA ALA A 100 -2.17 -26.43 2.97
C ALA A 100 -3.40 -26.22 3.87
N LYS A 101 -3.83 -24.98 4.11
CA LYS A 101 -5.06 -24.72 4.88
C LYS A 101 -6.33 -25.25 4.22
N MET A 102 -6.40 -25.26 2.89
CA MET A 102 -7.55 -25.79 2.15
C MET A 102 -7.58 -27.32 2.11
N LEU A 103 -6.41 -27.95 1.99
CA LEU A 103 -6.25 -29.40 1.85
C LEU A 103 -6.17 -30.10 3.21
N LEU A 104 -5.79 -29.40 4.29
CA LEU A 104 -5.82 -29.99 5.63
C LEU A 104 -7.28 -30.23 6.04
N PRO A 105 -7.69 -31.48 6.29
CA PRO A 105 -9.02 -31.76 6.77
C PRO A 105 -9.22 -31.10 8.14
N ARG A 106 -10.31 -30.32 8.29
CA ARG A 106 -10.71 -29.63 9.53
C ARG A 106 -10.79 -30.56 10.76
N SER A 107 -10.85 -31.87 10.56
CA SER A 107 -10.84 -32.88 11.61
C SER A 107 -9.52 -33.00 12.38
N TRP A 108 -8.41 -32.47 11.85
CA TRP A 108 -7.11 -32.51 12.53
C TRP A 108 -6.88 -31.36 13.53
N SER A 109 -7.81 -30.39 13.61
CA SER A 109 -7.74 -29.24 14.52
C SER A 109 -8.33 -29.52 15.92
N ARG A 110 -8.81 -30.74 16.19
CA ARG A 110 -9.37 -31.14 17.49
C ARG A 110 -8.55 -32.28 18.10
N ARG A 111 -7.30 -32.04 18.44
CA ARG A 111 -6.56 -32.78 19.48
C ARG A 111 -5.58 -31.84 20.14
#